data_AF-A0A5K1JVI9-F1
#
_entry.id   AF-A0A5K1JVI9-F1
#
_cell.length_a   1.000
_cell.length_b   1.000
_cell.length_c   1.000
_cell.angle_alpha   90.00
_cell.angle_beta   90.00
_cell.angle_gamma   90.00
#
_symmetry.space_group_name_H-M   'P 1'
#
loop_
_entity.id
_entity.type
_entity.pdbx_description
1 polymer ?
#
loop_
_entity_poly.entity_id
_entity_poly.type
_entity_poly.pdbx_seq_one_letter_code
_entity_poly.pdbx_strand_id
1 'polypeptide(L)'
;DQLKQRHPNLAYLHAVTPKAPGAVGPKDESQTHFIHKLWAPRPVITTGGYDRESGLKVAEETGQIIGFGSLFLANPDLPFRLRENLPLNTPDPSTFYTSLSAKGYTDYPFSEEFLKSRA
;
A
#
# COMPACT_ATOMS: atom_id res chain seq x y z
N ASP A 1 17.25 -14.52 11.57
CA ASP A 1 16.78 -15.67 12.37
C ASP A 1 16.30 -15.35 13.77
N GLN A 2 17.00 -14.53 14.56
CA GLN A 2 16.57 -14.21 15.94
C GLN A 2 15.14 -13.65 16.05
N LEU A 3 14.69 -12.83 15.09
CA LEU A 3 13.33 -12.27 15.09
C LEU A 3 12.25 -13.37 14.99
N LYS A 4 12.45 -14.37 14.13
CA LYS A 4 11.53 -15.51 13.96
C LYS A 4 11.47 -16.37 15.22
N GLN A 5 12.62 -16.57 15.87
CA GLN A 5 12.73 -17.37 17.10
C GLN A 5 12.07 -16.67 18.30
N ARG A 6 12.26 -15.36 18.44
CA ARG A 6 11.66 -14.56 19.53
C ARG A 6 10.16 -14.34 19.34
N HIS A 7 9.70 -14.32 18.09
CA HIS A 7 8.29 -14.08 17.75
C HIS A 7 7.75 -15.18 16.83
N PRO A 8 7.57 -16.41 17.37
CA PRO A 8 7.14 -17.55 16.56
C PRO A 8 5.72 -17.39 16.01
N ASN A 9 4.87 -16.59 16.69
CA ASN A 9 3.44 -16.45 16.37
C ASN A 9 3.06 -15.09 15.77
N LEU A 10 4.05 -14.24 15.43
CA LEU A 10 3.73 -12.96 14.79
C LEU A 10 3.20 -13.21 13.38
N ALA A 11 2.02 -12.66 13.08
CA ALA A 11 1.29 -12.93 11.84
C ALA A 11 1.99 -12.37 10.60
N TYR A 12 2.49 -11.13 10.68
CA TYR A 12 3.16 -10.45 9.58
C TYR A 12 4.16 -9.41 10.08
N LEU A 13 5.05 -8.99 9.19
CA LEU A 13 5.80 -7.74 9.35
C LEU A 13 5.22 -6.70 8.40
N HIS A 14 5.16 -5.43 8.84
CA HIS A 14 4.76 -4.31 8.00
C HIS A 14 5.86 -3.26 8.04
N ALA A 15 6.43 -2.95 6.87
CA ALA A 15 7.53 -2.01 6.74
C ALA A 15 7.21 -0.89 5.75
N VAL A 16 7.68 0.31 6.08
CA VAL A 16 7.60 1.49 5.20
C VAL A 16 8.82 1.50 4.30
N THR A 17 8.63 1.67 3.00
CA THR A 17 9.73 1.76 2.04
C THR A 17 10.39 3.14 2.09
N PRO A 18 11.65 3.27 1.64
CA PRO A 18 12.32 4.56 1.46
C PRO A 18 11.63 5.51 0.48
N LYS A 19 10.71 5.00 -0.37
CA LYS A 19 9.96 5.81 -1.34
C LYS A 19 8.78 6.55 -0.69
N ALA A 20 8.44 6.22 0.56
CA ALA A 20 7.37 6.93 1.25
C ALA A 20 7.74 8.42 1.45
N PRO A 21 6.77 9.34 1.33
CA PRO A 21 7.02 10.75 1.61
C PRO A 21 7.61 10.95 3.01
N GLY A 22 8.77 11.62 3.09
CA GLY A 22 9.47 11.89 4.34
C GLY A 22 10.24 10.70 4.94
N ALA A 23 10.26 9.53 4.28
CA ALA A 23 11.08 8.42 4.74
C ALA A 23 12.57 8.72 4.52
N VAL A 24 13.37 8.41 5.55
CA VAL A 24 14.83 8.37 5.46
C VAL A 24 15.22 6.90 5.43
N GLY A 25 15.40 6.36 4.23
CA GLY A 25 15.79 4.97 4.02
C GLY A 25 17.22 4.81 3.50
N PRO A 26 17.72 3.57 3.41
CA PRO A 26 18.99 3.30 2.76
C PRO A 26 18.97 3.79 1.30
N LYS A 27 20.10 4.36 0.85
CA LYS A 27 20.27 4.86 -0.54
C LYS A 27 20.18 3.74 -1.57
N ASP A 28 20.45 2.51 -1.16
CA ASP A 28 20.39 1.31 -1.99
C ASP A 28 19.03 0.62 -1.81
N GLU A 29 18.19 0.68 -2.84
CA GLU A 29 16.85 0.07 -2.83
C GLU A 29 16.89 -1.45 -2.62
N SER A 30 17.99 -2.14 -2.96
CA SER A 30 18.12 -3.59 -2.74
C SER A 30 18.13 -3.95 -1.24
N GLN A 31 18.52 -2.99 -0.39
CA GLN A 31 18.48 -3.11 1.07
C GLN A 31 17.07 -2.92 1.65
N THR A 32 16.04 -2.79 0.84
CA THR A 32 14.65 -2.81 1.31
C THR A 32 14.05 -4.21 1.23
N HIS A 33 14.61 -5.06 0.37
CA HIS A 33 14.09 -6.40 0.08
C HIS A 33 14.55 -7.49 1.07
N PHE A 34 15.53 -7.20 1.94
CA PHE A 34 16.04 -8.22 2.88
C PHE A 34 14.97 -8.69 3.86
N ILE A 35 14.01 -7.84 4.21
CA ILE A 35 12.96 -8.17 5.20
C ILE A 35 12.09 -9.34 4.73
N HIS A 36 11.84 -9.42 3.42
CA HIS A 36 11.14 -10.56 2.82
C HIS A 36 11.93 -11.85 2.97
N LYS A 37 13.22 -11.84 2.58
CA LYS A 37 14.10 -13.01 2.74
C LYS A 37 14.18 -13.44 4.20
N LEU A 38 14.21 -12.48 5.12
CA LEU A 38 14.28 -12.74 6.56
C LEU A 38 12.98 -13.35 7.12
N TRP A 39 11.81 -12.97 6.60
CA TRP A 39 10.51 -13.37 7.16
C TRP A 39 9.82 -14.52 6.41
N ALA A 40 10.17 -14.74 5.14
CA ALA A 40 9.62 -15.82 4.32
C ALA A 40 9.67 -17.19 5.03
N PRO A 41 8.65 -18.05 4.88
CA PRO A 41 7.48 -17.89 4.01
C PRO A 41 6.32 -17.09 4.64
N ARG A 42 6.54 -16.40 5.79
CA ARG A 42 5.47 -15.66 6.47
C ARG A 42 5.17 -14.33 5.75
N PRO A 43 3.92 -13.82 5.82
CA PRO A 43 3.54 -12.59 5.13
C PRO A 43 4.37 -11.38 5.54
N VAL A 44 4.77 -10.60 4.54
CA VAL A 44 5.37 -9.26 4.71
C VAL A 44 4.53 -8.27 3.92
N ILE A 45 4.19 -7.16 4.57
CA ILE A 45 3.55 -6.01 3.97
C ILE A 45 4.60 -4.91 3.77
N THR A 46 4.73 -4.39 2.56
CA THR A 46 5.52 -3.19 2.27
C THR A 46 4.61 -2.06 1.82
N THR A 47 4.84 -0.84 2.31
CA THR A 47 4.00 0.33 2.01
C THR A 47 4.83 1.57 1.74
N GLY A 48 4.24 2.52 1.01
CA GLY A 48 4.81 3.84 0.77
C GLY A 48 5.42 3.99 -0.62
N GLY A 49 4.92 4.98 -1.36
CA GLY A 49 5.43 5.33 -2.69
C GLY A 49 5.06 4.35 -3.82
N TYR A 50 4.22 3.35 -3.58
CA TYR A 50 3.74 2.45 -4.62
C TYR A 50 2.64 3.10 -5.46
N ASP A 51 2.80 2.98 -6.78
CA ASP A 51 1.73 3.05 -7.77
C ASP A 51 1.29 1.64 -8.19
N ARG A 52 0.41 1.55 -9.19
CA ARG A 52 -0.08 0.26 -9.71
C ARG A 52 1.07 -0.62 -10.22
N GLU A 53 1.93 -0.07 -11.06
CA GLU A 53 2.97 -0.84 -11.77
C GLU A 53 4.04 -1.33 -10.80
N SER A 54 4.58 -0.44 -9.96
CA SER A 54 5.58 -0.76 -8.95
C SER A 54 5.04 -1.72 -7.89
N GLY A 55 3.78 -1.56 -7.47
CA GLY A 55 3.11 -2.47 -6.54
C GLY A 55 2.94 -3.88 -7.11
N LEU A 56 2.40 -3.99 -8.33
CA LEU A 56 2.22 -5.29 -9.00
C LEU A 56 3.57 -5.99 -9.21
N LYS A 57 4.58 -5.26 -9.69
CA LYS A 57 5.92 -5.82 -9.89
C LYS A 57 6.48 -6.45 -8.62
N VAL A 58 6.45 -5.73 -7.49
CA VAL A 58 6.96 -6.27 -6.22
C VAL A 58 6.12 -7.46 -5.74
N ALA A 59 4.80 -7.40 -5.87
CA ALA A 59 3.92 -8.51 -5.49
C ALA A 59 4.20 -9.78 -6.32
N GLU A 60 4.41 -9.64 -7.63
CA GLU A 60 4.72 -10.75 -8.54
C GLU A 60 6.12 -11.33 -8.30
N GLU A 61 7.13 -10.48 -8.12
CA GLU A 61 8.52 -10.92 -7.93
C GLU A 61 8.76 -11.59 -6.56
N THR A 62 7.95 -11.25 -5.55
CA THR A 62 8.25 -11.64 -4.16
C THR A 62 7.13 -12.37 -3.43
N GLY A 63 5.89 -12.30 -3.91
CA GLY A 63 4.72 -12.80 -3.18
C GLY A 63 4.38 -11.96 -1.93
N GLN A 64 4.95 -10.76 -1.80
CA GLN A 64 4.63 -9.83 -0.71
C GLN A 64 3.25 -9.19 -0.89
N ILE A 65 2.71 -8.68 0.22
CA ILE A 65 1.49 -7.88 0.24
C ILE A 65 1.88 -6.39 0.13
N ILE A 66 1.17 -5.64 -0.69
CA ILE A 66 1.42 -4.21 -0.91
C ILE A 66 0.40 -3.36 -0.15
N GLY A 67 0.90 -2.43 0.66
CA GLY A 67 0.11 -1.44 1.37
C GLY A 67 -0.02 -0.13 0.57
N PHE A 68 -1.24 0.38 0.48
CA PHE A 68 -1.56 1.68 -0.11
C PHE A 68 -2.20 2.59 0.94
N GLY A 69 -1.63 3.78 1.15
CA GLY A 69 -2.13 4.79 2.09
C GLY A 69 -2.95 5.87 1.39
N SER A 70 -2.30 6.95 0.94
CA SER A 70 -2.96 8.11 0.31
C SER A 70 -3.82 7.73 -0.91
N LEU A 71 -3.39 6.75 -1.72
CA LEU A 71 -4.22 6.27 -2.83
C LEU A 71 -5.52 5.64 -2.35
N PHE A 72 -5.52 4.90 -1.23
CA PHE A 72 -6.73 4.27 -0.70
C PHE A 72 -7.66 5.33 -0.09
N LEU A 73 -7.11 6.38 0.54
CA LEU A 73 -7.89 7.52 1.01
C LEU A 73 -8.74 8.13 -0.12
N ALA A 74 -8.12 8.35 -1.29
CA ALA A 74 -8.79 8.97 -2.43
C ALA A 74 -9.65 8.01 -3.26
N ASN A 75 -9.46 6.70 -3.13
CA ASN A 75 -10.07 5.68 -3.99
C ASN A 75 -10.70 4.60 -3.10
N PRO A 76 -11.99 4.74 -2.73
CA PRO A 76 -12.65 3.77 -1.86
C PRO A 76 -12.79 2.37 -2.49
N ASP A 77 -12.67 2.29 -3.82
CA ASP A 77 -12.62 1.08 -4.63
C ASP A 77 -11.21 0.77 -5.17
N LEU A 78 -10.14 1.23 -4.51
CA LEU A 78 -8.77 1.06 -5.01
C LEU A 78 -8.44 -0.37 -5.49
N PRO A 79 -8.76 -1.46 -4.76
CA PRO A 79 -8.44 -2.81 -5.23
C PRO A 79 -9.09 -3.16 -6.57
N PHE A 80 -10.30 -2.65 -6.82
CA PHE A 80 -10.99 -2.84 -8.10
C PHE A 80 -10.30 -2.04 -9.21
N ARG A 81 -9.99 -0.76 -8.96
CA ARG A 81 -9.28 0.07 -9.94
C ARG A 81 -7.91 -0.48 -10.30
N LEU A 82 -7.14 -0.99 -9.32
CA LEU A 82 -5.85 -1.61 -9.58
C LEU A 82 -5.99 -2.88 -10.43
N ARG A 83 -6.99 -3.72 -10.16
CA ARG A 83 -7.25 -4.94 -10.94
C ARG A 83 -7.62 -4.61 -12.38
N GLU A 84 -8.60 -3.73 -12.57
CA GLU A 84 -9.16 -3.37 -13.87
C GLU A 84 -8.34 -2.29 -14.60
N ASN A 85 -7.25 -1.82 -14.01
CA ASN A 85 -6.40 -0.75 -14.54
C ASN A 85 -7.18 0.55 -14.85
N LEU A 86 -8.04 0.96 -13.92
CA LEU A 86 -8.86 2.17 -14.04
C LEU A 86 -8.12 3.42 -13.54
N PRO A 87 -8.49 4.62 -14.04
CA PRO A 87 -7.96 5.87 -13.51
C PRO A 87 -8.19 6.01 -12.01
N LEU A 88 -7.14 6.46 -11.30
CA LEU A 88 -7.20 6.72 -9.87
C LEU A 88 -7.57 8.19 -9.61
N ASN A 89 -8.43 8.41 -8.61
CA ASN A 89 -8.63 9.72 -8.03
C ASN A 89 -7.31 10.21 -7.41
N THR A 90 -7.02 11.50 -7.59
CA THR A 90 -5.84 12.14 -6.99
C THR A 90 -6.11 12.49 -5.53
N PRO A 91 -5.27 12.03 -4.58
CA PRO A 91 -5.37 12.45 -3.19
C PRO A 91 -5.08 13.95 -3.05
N ASP A 92 -5.82 14.64 -2.18
CA ASP A 92 -5.61 16.06 -1.86
C ASP A 92 -4.95 16.18 -0.48
N PRO A 93 -3.63 16.43 -0.40
CA PRO A 93 -2.91 16.53 0.88
C PRO A 93 -3.44 17.64 1.79
N SER A 94 -4.08 18.68 1.25
CA SER A 94 -4.66 19.76 2.07
C SER A 94 -5.83 19.29 2.93
N THR A 95 -6.41 18.13 2.59
CA THR A 95 -7.59 17.57 3.28
C THR A 95 -7.27 16.40 4.21
N PHE A 96 -6.03 15.88 4.22
CA PHE A 96 -5.66 14.67 4.96
C PHE A 96 -5.93 14.76 6.47
N TYR A 97 -5.81 15.95 7.04
CA TYR A 97 -5.96 16.20 8.47
C TYR A 97 -6.98 17.29 8.75
N THR A 98 -8.20 17.11 8.22
CA THR A 98 -9.32 18.02 8.48
C THR A 98 -10.15 17.54 9.68
N SER A 99 -10.62 18.49 10.50
CA SER A 99 -11.48 18.18 11.63
C SER A 99 -12.94 18.27 11.22
N LEU A 100 -13.71 17.20 11.46
CA LEU A 100 -15.17 17.15 11.29
C LEU A 100 -15.66 17.57 9.88
N SER A 101 -14.89 17.28 8.84
CA SER A 101 -15.23 17.57 7.44
C SER A 101 -15.39 16.27 6.66
N ALA A 102 -16.46 16.17 5.85
CA ALA A 102 -16.61 15.09 4.88
C ALA A 102 -15.63 15.25 3.69
N LYS A 103 -15.22 16.49 3.39
CA LYS A 103 -14.36 16.82 2.26
C LYS A 103 -12.99 16.17 2.39
N GLY A 104 -12.62 15.37 1.40
CA GLY A 104 -11.37 14.59 1.37
C GLY A 104 -11.36 13.38 2.31
N TYR A 105 -12.52 13.00 2.86
CA TYR A 105 -12.66 11.91 3.82
C TYR A 105 -13.66 10.84 3.34
N THR A 106 -14.91 11.23 3.08
CA THR A 106 -15.97 10.31 2.64
C THR A 106 -16.63 10.71 1.32
N ASP A 107 -16.16 11.78 0.68
CA ASP A 107 -16.74 12.33 -0.56
C ASP A 107 -15.97 11.96 -1.84
N TYR A 108 -14.89 11.19 -1.73
CA TYR A 108 -14.22 10.62 -2.89
C TYR A 108 -15.14 9.62 -3.62
N PRO A 109 -15.35 9.77 -4.94
CA PRO A 109 -16.29 8.93 -5.67
C PRO A 109 -15.71 7.53 -5.93
N PHE A 110 -16.59 6.53 -5.92
CA PHE A 110 -16.35 5.23 -6.56
C PHE A 110 -16.24 5.39 -8.08
N SER A 111 -15.58 4.47 -8.78
CA SER A 111 -15.63 4.43 -10.25
C SER A 111 -17.01 3.98 -10.73
N GLU A 112 -17.42 4.46 -11.91
CA GLU A 112 -18.68 4.06 -12.54
C GLU A 112 -18.72 2.54 -12.81
N GLU A 113 -17.58 1.97 -13.19
CA GLU A 113 -17.40 0.53 -13.40
C GLU A 113 -17.60 -0.25 -12.10
N PHE A 114 -17.09 0.24 -10.97
CA PHE A 114 -17.32 -0.39 -9.68
C PHE A 114 -18.80 -0.36 -9.31
N LEU A 115 -19.47 0.78 -9.46
CA LEU A 115 -20.90 0.90 -9.18
C LEU A 115 -21.75 -0.06 -10.04
N LYS A 116 -21.44 -0.14 -11.35
CA LYS A 116 -22.10 -1.10 -12.26
C LYS A 116 -21.85 -2.56 -11.88
N SER A 117 -20.66 -2.89 -11.37
CA SER A 117 -20.35 -4.27 -10.93
C SER A 117 -21.09 -4.71 -9.65
N ARG A 118 -21.74 -3.77 -8.94
CA ARG A 118 -22.50 -4.01 -7.70
C ARG A 118 -24.02 -4.00 -7.90
N ALA A 119 -24.49 -3.59 -9.07
CA ALA A 119 -25.90 -3.60 -9.45
C ALA A 119 -26.34 -4.99 -9.89
#